data_AF-A0A3B9X4S5-F1
#
_entry.id   AF-A0A3B9X4S5-F1
#
_cell.length_a   1.000
_cell.length_b   1.000
_cell.length_c   1.000
_cell.angle_alpha   90.00
_cell.angle_beta   90.00
_cell.angle_gamma   90.00
#
_symmetry.space_group_name_H-M   'P 1'
#
loop_
_entity.id
_entity.type
_entity.pdbx_description
1 polymer ?
#
loop_
_entity_poly.entity_id
_entity_poly.type
_entity_poly.pdbx_seq_one_letter_code
_entity_poly.pdbx_strand_id
1 'polypeptide(L)' 'AITDAEANKILQRMEDSEETPTHKIIYEPGEMVRVTDGPFNDFTGTVEEVNYEKSRLRVAVLIFGRSTPVELEFGQVEKS' A
#
# COMPACT_ATOMS: atom_id res chain seq x y z
N ALA A 1 14.44 -40.59 20.02
CA ALA A 1 14.10 -40.46 18.59
C ALA A 1 13.05 -39.37 18.51
N ILE A 2 13.34 -38.30 17.78
CA ILE A 2 12.35 -37.24 17.52
C ILE A 2 11.33 -37.85 16.56
N THR A 3 10.06 -37.77 16.91
CA THR A 3 8.98 -38.40 16.15
C THR A 3 8.74 -37.61 14.86
N ASP A 4 8.57 -38.29 13.71
CA ASP A 4 8.36 -37.65 12.40
C ASP A 4 7.20 -36.64 12.39
N ALA A 5 6.24 -36.79 13.31
CA ALA A 5 5.13 -35.87 13.54
C ALA A 5 5.55 -34.49 14.07
N GLU A 6 6.61 -34.40 14.88
CA GLU A 6 7.13 -33.13 15.41
C GLU A 6 7.95 -32.38 14.36
N ALA A 7 8.65 -33.09 13.49
CA ALA A 7 9.38 -32.51 12.36
C ALA A 7 8.42 -31.89 11.32
N ASN A 8 7.31 -32.57 11.00
CA ASN A 8 6.30 -32.04 10.07
C ASN A 8 5.60 -30.78 10.59
N LYS A 9 5.43 -30.64 11.91
CA LYS A 9 4.78 -29.47 12.51
C LYS A 9 5.63 -28.20 12.46
N ILE A 10 6.95 -28.34 12.28
CA ILE A 10 7.87 -27.20 12.12
C ILE A 10 7.92 -26.77 10.64
N LEU A 11 7.91 -27.72 9.70
CA LEU A 11 7.89 -27.43 8.25
C LEU A 11 6.61 -26.69 7.81
N GLN A 12 5.45 -27.08 8.34
CA GLN A 12 4.17 -26.45 8.01
C GLN A 12 4.07 -24.98 8.48
N ARG A 13 4.88 -24.58 9.48
CA ARG A 13 4.90 -23.19 9.99
C ARG A 13 5.68 -22.22 9.11
N MET A 14 6.46 -22.73 8.15
CA MET A 14 7.19 -21.92 7.18
C MET A 14 6.36 -21.67 5.91
N GLU A 15 5.38 -22.52 5.60
CA GLU A 15 4.46 -22.34 4.47
C GLU A 15 3.35 -21.31 4.77
N ASP A 16 2.96 -21.13 6.04
CA ASP A 16 2.03 -20.05 6.47
C ASP A 16 2.69 -18.65 6.47
N SER A 17 3.97 -18.52 6.13
CA SER A 17 4.65 -17.22 6.02
C SER A 17 4.60 -16.63 4.60
N GLU A 18 3.98 -17.33 3.64
CA GLU A 18 3.88 -16.91 2.23
C GLU A 18 2.49 -16.43 1.82
N GLU A 19 1.64 -16.06 2.78
CA GLU A 19 0.39 -15.37 2.49
C GLU A 19 0.27 -14.13 3.38
N THR A 20 1.19 -13.18 3.24
CA THR A 20 0.65 -11.82 3.16
C THR A 20 -0.04 -11.81 1.80
N PRO A 21 -1.37 -11.79 1.71
CA PRO A 21 -1.99 -11.44 0.45
C PRO A 21 -1.44 -10.05 0.19
N THR A 22 -0.44 -9.95 -0.67
CA THR A 22 -0.10 -8.74 -1.37
C THR A 22 -1.35 -8.47 -2.17
N HIS A 23 -2.36 -7.91 -1.49
CA HIS A 23 -3.43 -7.19 -2.10
C HIS A 23 -2.66 -6.24 -2.98
N LYS A 24 -2.60 -6.52 -4.28
CA LYS A 24 -2.23 -5.52 -5.25
C LYS A 24 -3.27 -4.46 -5.01
N ILE A 25 -2.96 -3.46 -4.19
CA ILE A 25 -3.90 -2.41 -3.84
C ILE A 25 -4.12 -1.69 -5.16
N ILE A 26 -5.27 -1.96 -5.76
CA ILE A 26 -5.69 -1.29 -6.98
C ILE A 26 -6.24 0.04 -6.51
N TYR A 27 -5.59 1.11 -6.96
CA TYR A 27 -6.05 2.47 -6.78
C TYR A 27 -6.88 2.87 -8.00
N GLU A 28 -7.95 3.62 -7.77
CA GLU A 28 -8.79 4.17 -8.83
C GLU A 28 -8.89 5.70 -8.72
N PRO A 29 -9.02 6.43 -9.84
CA PRO A 29 -9.34 7.86 -9.80
C PRO A 29 -10.62 8.13 -9.00
N GLY A 30 -10.57 9.12 -8.11
CA GLY A 30 -11.65 9.47 -7.18
C GLY A 30 -11.53 8.83 -5.80
N GLU A 31 -10.60 7.88 -5.61
CA GLU A 31 -10.39 7.28 -4.28
C GLU A 31 -9.66 8.23 -3.33
N MET A 32 -10.03 8.16 -2.06
CA MET A 32 -9.30 8.86 -0.99
C MET A 32 -8.14 8.01 -0.51
N VAL A 33 -6.97 8.63 -0.44
CA VAL A 33 -5.74 8.02 0.05
C VAL A 33 -5.12 8.92 1.10
N ARG A 34 -4.45 8.31 2.07
CA ARG A 34 -3.61 8.98 3.04
C ARG A 34 -2.17 8.82 2.60
N VAL A 35 -1.42 9.92 2.62
CA VAL A 35 0.01 9.90 2.36
C VAL A 35 0.73 9.46 3.63
N THR A 36 1.62 8.49 3.52
CA THR A 36 2.35 7.89 4.65
C THR A 36 3.84 8.23 4.68
N ASP A 37 4.32 8.92 3.64
CA ASP A 37 5.75 9.26 3.48
C ASP A 37 5.95 10.66 2.87
N GLY A 38 7.16 11.20 3.05
CA GLY A 38 7.57 12.49 2.49
C GLY A 38 7.01 13.71 3.23
N PRO A 39 7.14 14.91 2.64
CA PRO A 39 6.74 16.17 3.27
C PRO A 39 5.21 16.34 3.41
N PHE A 40 4.45 15.44 2.79
CA PHE A 40 2.99 15.40 2.82
C PHE A 40 2.45 14.25 3.67
N ASN A 41 3.30 13.61 4.50
CA ASN A 41 2.86 12.59 5.44
C ASN A 41 1.69 13.11 6.32
N ASP A 42 0.77 12.21 6.67
CA ASP A 42 -0.48 12.45 7.40
C ASP A 42 -1.53 13.30 6.69
N PHE A 43 -1.25 13.82 5.51
CA PHE A 43 -2.28 14.46 4.69
C PHE A 43 -3.12 13.42 3.95
N THR A 44 -4.39 13.76 3.75
CA THR A 44 -5.31 13.02 2.89
C THR A 44 -5.46 13.75 1.56
N GLY A 45 -5.64 12.96 0.51
CA GLY A 45 -5.86 13.47 -0.83
C GLY A 45 -6.72 12.53 -1.65
N THR A 46 -7.14 13.02 -2.81
CA THR A 46 -7.93 12.23 -3.77
C THR A 46 -7.05 11.86 -4.95
N VAL A 47 -7.07 10.59 -5.35
CA VAL A 47 -6.39 10.12 -6.55
C VAL A 47 -7.05 10.76 -7.76
N GLU A 48 -6.30 11.51 -8.57
CA GLU A 48 -6.79 12.05 -9.85
C GLU A 48 -6.47 11.11 -11.01
N GLU A 49 -5.28 10.50 -10.99
CA GLU A 49 -4.79 9.67 -12.07
C GLU A 49 -3.86 8.58 -11.53
N VAL A 50 -3.90 7.41 -12.17
CA VAL A 50 -3.08 6.25 -11.81
C VAL A 50 -2.25 5.86 -13.02
N ASN A 51 -0.92 5.90 -12.87
CA ASN A 51 0.01 5.47 -13.88
C ASN A 51 0.71 4.18 -13.43
N TYR A 52 0.17 3.04 -13.86
CA TYR A 52 0.74 1.73 -13.54
C TYR A 52 2.04 1.43 -14.28
N GLU A 53 2.28 2.03 -15.45
CA GLU A 53 3.52 1.83 -16.21
C GLU A 53 4.73 2.42 -15.47
N LYS A 54 4.52 3.57 -14.83
CA LYS A 54 5.54 4.31 -14.06
C LYS A 54 5.48 4.06 -12.56
N SER A 55 4.52 3.25 -12.11
CA SER A 55 4.23 3.01 -10.69
C SER A 55 3.99 4.28 -9.87
N ARG A 56 3.24 5.24 -10.43
CA ARG A 56 3.00 6.57 -9.85
C ARG A 56 1.51 6.89 -9.78
N LEU A 57 1.14 7.65 -8.75
CA LEU A 57 -0.18 8.17 -8.50
C LEU A 57 -0.13 9.70 -8.52
N ARG A 58 -1.05 10.32 -9.26
CA ARG A 58 -1.32 11.76 -9.13
C ARG A 58 -2.40 11.95 -8.09
N VAL A 59 -2.05 12.58 -6.97
CA VAL A 59 -2.95 12.77 -5.83
C VAL A 59 -3.15 14.27 -5.60
N ALA A 60 -4.40 14.70 -5.52
CA ALA A 60 -4.79 16.03 -5.11
C ALA A 60 -4.85 16.09 -3.57
N VAL A 61 -3.77 16.58 -2.94
CA VAL A 61 -3.67 16.68 -1.49
C VAL A 61 -4.28 17.99 -1.02
N LEU A 62 -5.12 17.94 0.02
CA LEU A 62 -5.78 19.12 0.56
C LEU A 62 -4.93 19.75 1.67
N ILE A 63 -4.33 20.90 1.40
CA ILE A 63 -3.45 21.61 2.34
C ILE A 63 -3.96 23.05 2.50
N PHE A 64 -4.27 23.46 3.74
CA PHE A 64 -4.82 24.79 4.04
C PHE A 64 -6.05 25.18 3.18
N GLY A 65 -6.90 24.20 2.85
CA GLY A 65 -8.08 24.42 1.99
C GLY A 65 -7.76 24.62 0.51
N ARG A 66 -6.51 24.37 0.08
CA ARG A 66 -6.08 24.40 -1.33
C ARG A 66 -5.75 22.99 -1.78
N SER A 67 -6.31 22.60 -2.93
CA SER A 67 -5.93 21.35 -3.60
C SER A 67 -4.59 21.54 -4.30
N THR A 68 -3.59 20.76 -3.89
CA THR A 68 -2.25 20.76 -4.51
C THR A 68 -2.02 19.39 -5.14
N PRO A 69 -1.89 19.28 -6.48
CA PRO A 69 -1.59 18.01 -7.12
C PRO A 69 -0.12 17.65 -6.88
N VAL A 70 0.12 16.42 -6.44
CA VAL A 70 1.45 15.85 -6.20
C VAL A 70 1.52 14.46 -6.83
N GLU A 71 2.72 14.06 -7.27
CA GLU A 71 2.97 12.70 -7.73
C GLU A 71 3.63 11.88 -6.62
N LEU A 72 3.05 10.73 -6.30
CA LEU A 72 3.48 9.84 -5.24
C LEU A 72 3.63 8.41 -5.76
N GLU A 73 4.44 7.59 -5.11
CA GLU A 73 4.52 6.15 -5.42
C GLU A 73 3.43 5.38 -4.67
N PHE A 74 3.07 4.20 -5.17
CA PHE A 74 2.08 3.33 -4.52
C PHE A 74 2.42 2.96 -3.07
N GLY A 75 3.71 2.94 -2.70
CA GLY A 75 4.16 2.65 -1.34
C GLY A 75 4.18 3.87 -0.41
N GLN A 76 3.98 5.08 -0.93
CA GLN A 76 3.95 6.33 -0.15
C GLN A 76 2.53 6.74 0.23
N VAL A 77 1.54 5.95 -0.17
CA VAL A 77 0.14 6.17 0.13
C VAL A 77 -0.51 4.90 0.64
N GLU A 78 -1.51 5.07 1.49
CA GLU A 78 -2.39 4.01 1.97
C GLU A 78 -3.83 4.38 1.65
N LYS A 79 -4.62 3.38 1.25
CA LYS A 79 -6.06 3.55 1.07
C LYS A 79 -6.70 3.88 2.41
N SER A 80 -7.47 4.97 2.46
CA SER A 80 -8.24 5.37 3.66
C SER A 80 -9.50 4.54 3.84
#